data_AF-A0A2T4XIC3-F1
#
_entry.id   AF-A0A2T4XIC3-F1
#
_cell.length_a   1.000
_cell.length_b   1.000
_cell.length_c   1.000
_cell.angle_alpha   90.00
_cell.angle_beta   90.00
_cell.angle_gamma   90.00
#
_symmetry.space_group_name_H-M   'P 1'
#
loop_
_entity.id
_entity.type
_entity.pdbx_description
1 polymer ?
#
loop_
_entity_poly.entity_id
_entity_poly.type
_entity_poly.pdbx_seq_one_letter_code
_entity_poly.pdbx_strand_id
1 'polypeptide(L)'
;MQDMVRIFAYSTWVMMISMAMILTSNLFFSQVAAPGWQGWLILLIVGALYLNLIYSGVWRFIRKVPAPTNQYVLVAVFALLPALGWIHFFSAAAEGGEWKLTAVLLLAAGIGLRLGHPAGVKARYEYVQKIKERFAEEG
;
A
#
# COMPACT_ATOMS: atom_id res chain seq x y z
N MET A 1 12.59 -20.22 -0.37
CA MET A 1 13.12 -19.31 -1.43
C MET A 1 12.03 -18.69 -2.30
N GLN A 2 10.99 -19.43 -2.74
CA GLN A 2 9.94 -18.85 -3.61
C GLN A 2 9.17 -17.67 -3.00
N ASP A 3 8.97 -17.66 -1.68
CA ASP A 3 8.28 -16.55 -1.00
C ASP A 3 9.09 -15.25 -1.04
N MET A 4 10.42 -15.33 -0.94
CA MET A 4 11.30 -14.15 -1.00
C MET A 4 11.30 -13.48 -2.37
N VAL A 5 11.31 -14.27 -3.45
CA VAL A 5 11.21 -13.74 -4.83
C VAL A 5 9.89 -13.00 -5.03
N ARG A 6 8.80 -13.51 -4.44
CA ARG A 6 7.48 -12.86 -4.51
C ARG A 6 7.44 -11.59 -3.69
N ILE A 7 7.95 -11.61 -2.45
CA ILE A 7 8.07 -10.41 -1.62
C ILE A 7 8.83 -9.34 -2.39
N PHE A 8 9.98 -9.68 -2.98
CA PHE A 8 10.77 -8.74 -3.78
C PHE A 8 9.94 -8.14 -4.91
N ALA A 9 9.33 -8.97 -5.78
CA ALA A 9 8.56 -8.49 -6.92
C ALA A 9 7.39 -7.56 -6.52
N TYR A 10 6.61 -7.94 -5.50
CA TYR A 10 5.49 -7.12 -5.04
C TYR A 10 5.96 -5.85 -4.32
N SER A 11 7.03 -5.94 -3.54
CA SER A 11 7.57 -4.78 -2.82
C SER A 11 8.17 -3.77 -3.79
N THR A 12 8.91 -4.21 -4.83
CA THR A 12 9.44 -3.32 -5.87
C THR A 12 8.31 -2.60 -6.62
N TRP A 13 7.27 -3.33 -7.04
CA TRP A 13 6.12 -2.72 -7.71
C TRP A 13 5.43 -1.68 -6.84
N VAL A 14 5.15 -2.02 -5.58
CA VAL A 14 4.52 -1.11 -4.62
C VAL A 14 5.42 0.11 -4.34
N MET A 15 6.73 -0.10 -4.22
CA MET A 15 7.71 0.97 -3.99
C MET A 15 7.77 1.95 -5.16
N MET A 16 7.77 1.45 -6.41
CA MET A 16 7.76 2.28 -7.61
C MET A 16 6.49 3.15 -7.70
N ILE A 17 5.32 2.57 -7.43
CA ILE A 17 4.07 3.34 -7.45
C ILE A 17 4.05 4.36 -6.31
N SER A 18 4.52 3.99 -5.13
CA SER A 18 4.64 4.92 -4.00
C SER A 18 5.52 6.13 -4.35
N MET A 19 6.67 5.90 -5.00
CA MET A 19 7.52 6.99 -5.47
C MET A 19 6.80 7.88 -6.49
N ALA A 20 6.10 7.30 -7.47
CA ALA A 20 5.34 8.09 -8.44
C ALA A 20 4.25 8.94 -7.76
N MET A 21 3.55 8.38 -6.77
CA MET A 21 2.51 9.09 -6.03
C MET A 21 3.08 10.24 -5.20
N ILE A 22 4.19 10.05 -4.48
CA ILE A 22 4.76 11.12 -3.65
C ILE A 22 5.33 12.26 -4.51
N LEU A 23 5.97 11.93 -5.64
CA LEU A 23 6.45 12.94 -6.59
C LEU A 23 5.31 13.77 -7.19
N THR A 24 4.19 13.11 -7.51
CA THR A 24 3.00 13.80 -8.00
C THR A 24 2.35 14.66 -6.91
N SER A 25 2.30 14.14 -5.67
CA SER A 25 1.71 14.82 -4.51
C SER A 25 2.48 16.08 -4.12
N ASN A 26 3.77 16.15 -4.44
CA ASN A 26 4.62 17.29 -4.16
C ASN A 26 4.08 18.61 -4.76
N LEU A 27 3.39 18.53 -5.90
CA LEU A 27 2.77 19.69 -6.56
C LEU A 27 1.68 20.37 -5.69
N PHE A 28 1.15 19.65 -4.69
CA PHE A 28 0.00 20.05 -3.91
C PHE A 28 0.33 20.37 -2.44
N PHE A 29 1.61 20.27 -2.04
CA PHE A 29 2.00 20.42 -0.63
C PHE A 29 1.81 21.83 -0.07
N SER A 30 2.01 22.87 -0.87
CA SER A 30 1.71 24.25 -0.43
C SER A 30 0.23 24.44 -0.07
N GLN A 31 -0.69 23.70 -0.71
CA GLN A 31 -2.11 23.73 -0.38
C GLN A 31 -2.46 22.91 0.87
N VAL A 32 -1.60 21.97 1.27
CA VAL A 32 -1.74 21.20 2.53
C VAL A 32 -1.25 22.02 3.73
N ALA A 33 -0.25 22.88 3.52
CA ALA A 33 0.25 23.82 4.51
C ALA A 33 -0.73 24.99 4.74
N ALA A 34 -1.36 25.49 3.67
CA ALA A 34 -2.31 26.60 3.75
C ALA A 34 -3.58 26.25 4.55
N PRO A 35 -4.14 27.21 5.33
CA PRO A 35 -5.43 27.03 6.00
C PRO A 35 -6.57 27.02 4.97
N GLY A 36 -7.31 25.91 4.88
CA GLY A 36 -8.47 25.79 3.99
C GLY A 36 -8.96 24.35 3.82
N TRP A 37 -10.13 24.18 3.18
CA TRP A 37 -10.72 22.86 2.92
C TRP A 37 -9.97 22.08 1.82
N GLN A 38 -9.26 22.79 0.92
CA GLN A 38 -8.52 22.19 -0.19
C GLN A 38 -7.40 21.27 0.29
N GLY A 39 -6.65 21.68 1.32
CA GLY A 39 -5.61 20.85 1.93
C GLY A 39 -6.16 19.54 2.50
N TRP A 40 -7.35 19.59 3.14
CA TRP A 40 -8.02 18.38 3.61
C TRP A 40 -8.44 17.44 2.49
N LEU A 41 -8.94 17.99 1.37
CA LEU A 41 -9.30 17.20 0.20
C LEU A 41 -8.07 16.50 -0.40
N ILE A 42 -6.95 17.22 -0.52
CA ILE A 42 -5.68 16.66 -1.01
C ILE A 42 -5.21 15.54 -0.09
N LEU A 43 -5.21 15.76 1.23
CA LEU A 43 -4.85 14.73 2.21
C LEU A 43 -5.73 13.48 2.07
N LEU A 44 -7.05 13.64 1.91
CA LEU A 44 -7.96 12.52 1.72
C LEU A 44 -7.68 11.76 0.42
N ILE A 45 -7.41 12.45 -0.68
CA ILE A 45 -7.08 11.83 -1.96
C ILE A 45 -5.77 11.05 -1.85
N VAL A 46 -4.71 11.66 -1.32
CA VAL A 46 -3.42 11.01 -1.12
C VAL A 46 -3.57 9.80 -0.18
N GLY A 47 -4.29 9.95 0.92
CA GLY A 47 -4.60 8.87 1.85
C GLY A 47 -5.35 7.72 1.18
N ALA A 48 -6.38 8.02 0.37
CA ALA A 48 -7.15 7.01 -0.35
C ALA A 48 -6.30 6.26 -1.39
N LEU A 49 -5.40 6.95 -2.09
CA LEU A 49 -4.46 6.33 -3.03
C LEU A 49 -3.50 5.38 -2.33
N TYR A 50 -2.89 5.80 -1.22
CA TYR A 50 -2.00 4.94 -0.43
C TYR A 50 -2.74 3.76 0.19
N LEU A 51 -3.95 3.98 0.69
CA LEU A 51 -4.81 2.92 1.20
C LEU A 51 -5.06 1.89 0.10
N ASN A 52 -5.45 2.33 -1.10
CA ASN A 52 -5.72 1.45 -2.23
C ASN A 52 -4.46 0.69 -2.68
N LEU A 53 -3.32 1.36 -2.75
CA LEU A 53 -2.04 0.74 -3.10
C LEU A 53 -1.68 -0.38 -2.11
N ILE A 54 -1.75 -0.09 -0.81
CA ILE A 54 -1.40 -1.05 0.23
C ILE A 54 -2.40 -2.21 0.26
N TYR A 55 -3.70 -1.90 0.18
CA TYR A 55 -4.75 -2.91 0.05
C TYR A 55 -4.47 -3.86 -1.13
N SER A 56 -4.22 -3.30 -2.32
CA SER A 56 -3.98 -4.06 -3.55
C SER A 56 -2.69 -4.87 -3.48
N GLY A 57 -1.60 -4.29 -2.96
CA GLY A 57 -0.32 -4.97 -2.76
C GLY A 57 -0.44 -6.16 -1.82
N VAL A 58 -1.05 -5.96 -0.66
CA VAL A 58 -1.28 -7.02 0.34
C VAL A 58 -2.20 -8.11 -0.20
N TRP A 59 -3.33 -7.72 -0.82
CA TRP A 59 -4.28 -8.66 -1.41
C TRP A 59 -3.62 -9.55 -2.47
N ARG A 60 -2.87 -8.95 -3.42
CA ARG A 60 -2.17 -9.68 -4.47
C ARG A 60 -1.10 -10.61 -3.92
N PHE A 61 -0.35 -10.15 -2.92
CA PHE A 61 0.68 -10.95 -2.27
C PHE A 61 0.08 -12.19 -1.61
N ILE A 62 -0.89 -12.03 -0.70
CA ILE A 62 -1.49 -13.14 0.05
C ILE A 62 -2.15 -14.16 -0.87
N ARG A 63 -2.84 -13.70 -1.92
CA ARG A 63 -3.47 -14.59 -2.91
C ARG A 63 -2.47 -15.57 -3.56
N LYS A 64 -1.20 -15.18 -3.68
CA LYS A 64 -0.18 -15.95 -4.39
C LYS A 64 0.68 -16.78 -3.47
N VAL A 65 0.85 -16.43 -2.20
CA VAL A 65 1.71 -17.16 -1.26
C VAL A 65 1.11 -18.55 -0.92
N PRO A 66 1.92 -19.62 -0.89
CA PRO A 66 1.45 -20.98 -0.66
C PRO A 66 1.00 -21.22 0.78
N ALA A 67 1.57 -20.54 1.77
CA ALA A 67 1.25 -20.69 3.19
C ALA A 67 0.84 -19.36 3.85
N PRO A 68 0.02 -19.39 4.92
CA PRO A 68 -0.22 -18.19 5.74
C PRO A 68 1.10 -17.63 6.26
N THR A 69 1.34 -16.34 6.05
CA THR A 69 2.56 -15.65 6.46
C THR A 69 2.25 -14.23 6.88
N ASN A 70 3.03 -13.67 7.81
CA ASN A 70 2.97 -12.25 8.19
C ASN A 70 3.83 -11.34 7.30
N GLN A 71 4.49 -11.90 6.29
CA GLN A 71 5.37 -11.15 5.38
C GLN A 71 4.65 -10.10 4.52
N TYR A 72 3.31 -10.11 4.46
CA TYR A 72 2.54 -9.06 3.80
C TYR A 72 2.73 -7.68 4.46
N VAL A 73 3.11 -7.64 5.75
CA VAL A 73 3.44 -6.39 6.45
C VAL A 73 4.64 -5.71 5.79
N LEU A 74 5.62 -6.48 5.30
CA LEU A 74 6.78 -5.92 4.61
C LEU A 74 6.38 -5.17 3.33
N VAL A 75 5.38 -5.68 2.60
CA VAL A 75 4.86 -5.01 1.39
C VAL A 75 4.32 -3.61 1.73
N ALA A 76 3.60 -3.48 2.85
CA ALA A 76 3.11 -2.18 3.31
C ALA A 76 4.23 -1.26 3.81
N VAL A 77 5.23 -1.81 4.51
CA VAL A 77 6.41 -1.05 4.97
C VAL A 77 7.19 -0.51 3.78
N PHE A 78 7.46 -1.33 2.76
CA PHE A 78 8.14 -0.89 1.55
C PHE A 78 7.30 0.08 0.71
N ALA A 79 5.97 0.05 0.83
CA ALA A 79 5.10 1.08 0.26
C ALA A 79 5.31 2.43 0.95
N LEU A 80 5.40 2.44 2.27
CA LEU A 80 5.47 3.66 3.08
C LEU A 80 6.85 4.29 3.07
N LEU A 81 7.91 3.48 3.07
CA LEU A 81 9.29 3.96 3.24
C LEU A 81 9.69 5.09 2.28
N PRO A 82 9.45 4.99 0.95
CA PRO A 82 9.78 6.07 0.04
C PRO A 82 9.01 7.36 0.35
N ALA A 83 7.74 7.24 0.72
CA ALA A 83 6.87 8.37 1.01
C ALA A 83 7.32 9.12 2.28
N LEU A 84 7.55 8.36 3.35
CA LEU A 84 8.01 8.91 4.63
C LEU A 84 9.43 9.47 4.52
N GLY A 85 10.31 8.74 3.83
CA GLY A 85 11.66 9.22 3.53
C GLY A 85 11.62 10.54 2.78
N TRP A 86 10.78 10.64 1.74
CA TRP A 86 10.66 11.89 0.98
C TRP A 86 10.17 13.06 1.84
N ILE A 87 9.09 12.86 2.60
CA ILE A 87 8.52 13.91 3.46
C ILE A 87 9.54 14.44 4.48
N HIS A 88 10.33 13.55 5.09
CA HIS A 88 11.24 13.93 6.17
C HIS A 88 12.64 14.36 5.68
N PHE A 89 13.15 13.82 4.57
CA PHE A 89 14.46 14.20 4.04
C PHE A 89 14.41 15.39 3.08
N PHE A 90 13.27 15.63 2.43
CA PHE A 90 13.05 16.76 1.52
C PHE A 90 12.01 17.74 2.08
N SER A 91 11.97 17.89 3.41
CA SER A 91 10.98 18.63 4.21
C SER A 91 10.79 20.10 3.81
N ALA A 92 11.77 20.72 3.15
CA ALA A 92 11.60 22.04 2.52
C ALA A 92 10.40 22.09 1.56
N ALA A 93 10.01 20.96 0.97
CA ALA A 93 8.86 20.86 0.08
C ALA A 93 7.50 20.77 0.80
N ALA A 94 7.49 20.42 2.08
CA ALA A 94 6.26 20.15 2.82
C ALA A 94 5.73 21.35 3.63
N GLU A 95 6.45 22.48 3.66
CA GLU A 95 6.02 23.78 4.22
C GLU A 95 5.29 23.69 5.58
N GLY A 96 5.70 22.77 6.47
CA GLY A 96 5.09 22.55 7.79
C GLY A 96 3.84 21.63 7.83
N GLY A 97 3.43 21.06 6.69
CA GLY A 97 2.36 20.05 6.55
C GLY A 97 2.81 18.60 6.78
N GLU A 98 4.09 18.37 7.07
CA GLU A 98 4.74 17.06 7.17
C GLU A 98 3.99 16.10 8.11
N TRP A 99 3.65 16.57 9.31
CA TRP A 99 2.99 15.74 10.31
C TRP A 99 1.59 15.30 9.88
N LYS A 100 0.86 16.16 9.15
CA LYS A 100 -0.48 15.83 8.62
C LYS A 100 -0.38 14.73 7.58
N LEU A 101 0.56 14.87 6.64
CA LEU A 101 0.82 13.89 5.60
C LEU A 101 1.26 12.55 6.20
N THR A 102 2.24 12.57 7.11
CA THR A 102 2.72 11.36 7.80
C THR A 102 1.58 10.66 8.55
N ALA A 103 0.75 11.39 9.30
CA ALA A 103 -0.38 10.82 10.01
C ALA A 103 -1.39 10.16 9.06
N VAL A 104 -1.73 10.83 7.95
CA VAL A 104 -2.66 10.29 6.94
C VAL A 104 -2.09 9.05 6.27
N LEU A 105 -0.80 9.04 5.93
CA LEU A 105 -0.14 7.88 5.32
C LEU A 105 -0.13 6.67 6.25
N LEU A 106 0.19 6.88 7.54
CA LEU A 106 0.16 5.82 8.54
C LEU A 106 -1.25 5.26 8.76
N LEU A 107 -2.27 6.12 8.80
CA LEU A 107 -3.67 5.71 8.89
C LEU A 107 -4.10 4.92 7.64
N ALA A 108 -3.80 5.43 6.46
CA ALA A 108 -4.08 4.77 5.19
C ALA A 108 -3.43 3.39 5.11
N ALA A 109 -2.19 3.26 5.56
CA ALA A 109 -1.48 2.00 5.61
C ALA A 109 -2.07 1.00 6.60
N GLY A 110 -2.40 1.45 7.81
CA GLY A 110 -3.04 0.61 8.82
C GLY A 110 -4.39 0.08 8.34
N ILE A 111 -5.22 0.95 7.73
CA ILE A 111 -6.51 0.55 7.16
C ILE A 111 -6.32 -0.38 5.96
N GLY A 112 -5.41 -0.04 5.04
CA GLY A 112 -5.10 -0.86 3.86
C GLY A 112 -4.64 -2.27 4.22
N LEU A 113 -3.78 -2.41 5.23
CA LEU A 113 -3.36 -3.70 5.79
C LEU A 113 -4.52 -4.47 6.40
N ARG A 114 -5.32 -3.82 7.26
CA ARG A 114 -6.44 -4.45 7.96
C ARG A 114 -7.52 -4.96 7.01
N LEU A 115 -7.78 -4.25 5.92
CA LEU A 115 -8.75 -4.64 4.90
C LEU A 115 -8.16 -5.62 3.87
N GLY A 116 -6.90 -5.43 3.48
CA GLY A 116 -6.23 -6.24 2.46
C GLY A 116 -5.95 -7.67 2.92
N HIS A 117 -5.63 -7.86 4.20
CA HIS A 117 -5.36 -9.18 4.76
C HIS A 117 -6.54 -10.17 4.63
N PRO A 118 -7.73 -9.90 5.19
CA PRO A 118 -8.86 -10.83 5.09
C PRO A 118 -9.33 -11.02 3.65
N ALA A 119 -9.30 -9.97 2.82
CA ALA A 119 -9.64 -10.05 1.40
C ALA A 119 -8.68 -11.00 0.64
N GLY A 120 -7.38 -10.93 0.94
CA GLY A 120 -6.37 -11.77 0.32
C GLY A 120 -6.51 -13.23 0.73
N VAL A 121 -6.79 -13.48 2.02
CA VAL A 121 -7.03 -14.82 2.54
C VAL A 121 -8.25 -15.46 1.90
N LYS A 122 -9.38 -14.72 1.80
CA LYS A 122 -10.60 -15.21 1.12
C LYS A 122 -10.32 -15.58 -0.33
N ALA A 123 -9.65 -14.71 -1.09
CA ALA A 123 -9.31 -14.95 -2.49
C ALA A 123 -8.36 -16.15 -2.67
N ARG A 124 -7.46 -16.42 -1.71
CA ARG A 124 -6.61 -17.61 -1.71
C ARG A 124 -7.44 -18.88 -1.54
N TYR A 125 -8.37 -18.90 -0.59
CA TYR A 125 -9.25 -20.06 -0.38
C TYR A 125 -10.06 -20.39 -1.61
N GLU A 126 -10.71 -19.39 -2.22
CA GLU A 126 -11.47 -19.56 -3.46
C GLU A 126 -10.61 -20.10 -4.61
N TYR A 127 -9.35 -19.63 -4.72
CA TYR A 127 -8.43 -20.11 -5.75
C TYR A 127 -8.04 -21.58 -5.55
N VAL A 128 -7.72 -21.97 -4.31
CA VAL A 128 -7.37 -23.36 -3.98
C VAL A 128 -8.57 -24.29 -4.18
N GLN A 129 -9.78 -23.84 -3.81
CA GLN A 129 -10.99 -24.62 -4.01
C GLN A 129 -11.26 -24.87 -5.49
N LYS A 130 -11.20 -23.84 -6.34
CA LYS A 130 -11.37 -23.98 -7.81
C LYS A 130 -10.38 -24.96 -8.44
N ILE A 131 -9.14 -25.00 -7.93
CA ILE A 131 -8.14 -25.95 -8.40
C ILE A 131 -8.53 -27.38 -8.03
N LYS A 132 -8.99 -27.60 -6.80
CA LYS A 132 -9.43 -28.94 -6.35
C LYS A 132 -10.63 -29.44 -7.13
N GLU A 133 -11.60 -28.55 -7.38
CA GLU A 133 -12.80 -28.86 -8.18
C GLU A 133 -12.39 -29.28 -9.60
N ARG A 134 -11.50 -28.52 -10.28
CA ARG A 134 -11.01 -28.88 -11.61
C ARG A 134 -10.31 -30.24 -11.65
N PHE A 135 -9.45 -30.54 -10.67
CA PHE A 135 -8.77 -31.84 -10.60
C PHE A 135 -9.72 -33.00 -10.31
N ALA A 136 -10.88 -32.75 -9.67
CA ALA A 136 -11.90 -33.76 -9.43
C ALA A 136 -12.81 -34.00 -10.66
N GLU A 137 -12.89 -33.05 -11.59
CA GLU A 137 -13.62 -33.19 -12.86
C GLU A 137 -12.77 -33.86 -13.96
N GLU A 138 -11.45 -33.74 -13.90
CA GLU A 138 -10.50 -34.31 -14.88
C GLU A 138 -10.03 -35.74 -14.56
N GLY A 139 -10.35 -36.27 -13.37
CA GLY A 139 -9.97 -37.62 -12.91
C GLY A 139 -11.16 -38.56 -12.80
#